data_AF-A0A7C5GP27-F1
#
_entry.id   AF-A0A7C5GP27-F1
#
_cell.length_a   1.000
_cell.length_b   1.000
_cell.length_c   1.000
_cell.angle_alpha   90.00
_cell.angle_beta   90.00
_cell.angle_gamma   90.00
#
_symmetry.space_group_name_H-M   'P 1'
#
loop_
_entity.id
_entity.type
_entity.pdbx_description
1 polymer ?
#
loop_
_entity_poly.entity_id
_entity_poly.type
_entity_poly.pdbx_seq_one_letter_code
_entity_poly.pdbx_strand_id
1 'polypeptide(L)'
;MPPSTASNSMPSPPSRQAKRSPSTTSTTLPKSSEGIRSDPMNTTTPPPRALLLVAPGCPHCASLLELLCQEVKGGSLARLEVANIASDPEPARQRGVRSVPWLELDGLAFEGSMTPGELREWLSFPPEARLERWMEKGLKEGRMRQVETLVRERPEILDLLLGLLEREEAAVSIRLGAMAILEEAAGGGALSRLVPRLGAIATNGGTAARVDACYLLGLTGAEEARPWLESCLGDENPELREVAREALATLGGEPSE
;
A
#
# COMPACT_ATOMS: atom_id res chain seq x y z
N MET A 1 13.45 47.40 -65.01
CA MET A 1 12.35 48.25 -65.52
C MET A 1 11.09 47.38 -65.61
N PRO A 2 9.89 47.91 -65.34
CA PRO A 2 8.58 47.24 -65.52
C PRO A 2 8.14 47.36 -67.01
N PRO A 3 6.88 47.10 -67.47
CA PRO A 3 5.66 46.57 -66.82
C PRO A 3 5.17 45.25 -67.51
N SER A 4 3.93 44.74 -67.50
CA SER A 4 2.63 45.22 -66.97
C SER A 4 1.62 44.08 -66.69
N THR A 5 0.47 44.46 -66.15
CA THR A 5 -0.79 43.70 -65.97
C THR A 5 -1.59 43.44 -67.25
N ALA A 6 -2.35 42.34 -67.31
CA ALA A 6 -3.66 42.29 -67.99
C ALA A 6 -4.57 41.19 -67.40
N SER A 7 -5.87 41.47 -67.28
CA SER A 7 -6.91 40.55 -66.79
C SER A 7 -8.10 40.57 -67.73
N ASN A 8 -8.73 39.41 -67.94
CA ASN A 8 -10.02 39.21 -68.61
C ASN A 8 -10.37 37.70 -68.47
N SER A 9 -11.59 37.20 -68.44
CA SER A 9 -12.97 37.67 -68.23
C SER A 9 -13.85 36.45 -68.56
N MET A 10 -14.97 36.23 -67.87
CA MET A 10 -15.86 35.08 -68.12
C MET A 10 -16.59 35.14 -69.48
N PRO A 11 -17.21 34.02 -69.92
CA PRO A 11 -18.68 34.02 -69.82
C PRO A 11 -19.33 32.66 -69.41
N SER A 12 -20.56 32.79 -68.88
CA SER A 12 -21.57 31.72 -68.65
C SER A 12 -22.82 32.05 -69.49
N PRO A 13 -23.92 31.25 -69.51
CA PRO A 13 -24.12 29.81 -69.37
C PRO A 13 -24.77 29.23 -70.68
N PRO A 14 -25.50 28.08 -70.65
CA PRO A 14 -26.97 28.20 -70.48
C PRO A 14 -27.67 27.07 -69.72
N SER A 15 -28.88 27.38 -69.24
CA SER A 15 -29.75 26.53 -68.42
C SER A 15 -30.65 25.60 -69.24
N ARG A 16 -31.00 24.41 -68.72
CA ARG A 16 -32.22 23.68 -69.14
C ARG A 16 -32.86 22.90 -67.98
N GLN A 17 -34.12 23.21 -67.70
CA GLN A 17 -34.97 22.46 -66.77
C GLN A 17 -35.64 21.27 -67.49
N ALA A 18 -35.97 20.18 -66.77
CA ALA A 18 -37.37 19.82 -66.46
C ALA A 18 -37.59 18.38 -65.95
N LYS A 19 -38.20 18.28 -64.75
CA LYS A 19 -39.27 17.33 -64.35
C LYS A 19 -39.04 15.80 -64.45
N ARG A 20 -39.10 15.11 -63.30
CA ARG A 20 -40.25 14.25 -62.92
C ARG A 20 -40.22 13.77 -61.45
N SER A 21 -41.41 13.41 -60.98
CA SER A 21 -41.94 13.21 -59.62
C SER A 21 -41.19 12.32 -58.61
N PRO A 22 -41.44 12.47 -57.29
CA PRO A 22 -40.95 11.57 -56.24
C PRO A 22 -41.95 10.44 -55.91
N SER A 23 -41.44 9.30 -55.43
CA SER A 23 -42.23 8.26 -54.77
C SER A 23 -41.46 7.61 -53.62
N THR A 24 -41.89 7.95 -52.41
CA THR A 24 -41.78 7.22 -51.13
C THR A 24 -41.20 5.80 -51.13
N THR A 25 -40.17 5.57 -50.30
CA THR A 25 -40.23 4.54 -49.23
C THR A 25 -39.49 5.04 -47.97
N SER A 26 -40.04 4.74 -46.80
CA SER A 26 -39.52 5.10 -45.48
C SER A 26 -38.17 4.43 -45.15
N THR A 27 -37.28 5.15 -44.48
CA THR A 27 -36.23 4.56 -43.62
C THR A 27 -36.29 5.22 -42.25
N THR A 28 -36.83 4.49 -41.28
CA THR A 28 -36.98 4.91 -39.89
C THR A 28 -35.63 4.93 -39.18
N LEU A 29 -35.19 6.08 -38.67
CA LEU A 29 -34.10 6.09 -37.67
C LEU A 29 -34.64 5.55 -36.33
N PRO A 30 -33.97 4.59 -35.68
CA PRO A 30 -34.27 4.27 -34.30
C PRO A 30 -33.82 5.42 -33.40
N LYS A 31 -34.76 6.02 -32.67
CA LYS A 31 -34.47 6.81 -31.48
C LYS A 31 -34.32 5.85 -30.30
N SER A 32 -33.12 5.77 -29.72
CA SER A 32 -32.91 5.25 -28.38
C SER A 32 -31.93 6.16 -27.65
N SER A 33 -32.48 7.23 -27.09
CA SER A 33 -31.83 8.00 -26.03
C SER A 33 -31.92 7.21 -24.73
N GLU A 34 -31.09 6.17 -24.58
CA GLU A 34 -30.86 5.56 -23.28
C GLU A 34 -29.79 6.39 -22.57
N GLY A 35 -30.19 7.00 -21.45
CA GLY A 35 -29.30 7.86 -20.67
C GLY A 35 -28.15 7.04 -20.11
N ILE A 36 -26.95 7.64 -20.13
CA ILE A 36 -25.85 7.20 -19.28
C ILE A 36 -26.35 7.33 -17.84
N ARG A 37 -26.79 6.21 -17.27
CA ARG A 37 -26.97 6.09 -15.83
C ARG A 37 -25.58 6.26 -15.23
N SER A 38 -25.38 7.39 -14.57
CA SER A 38 -24.24 7.59 -13.69
C SER A 38 -24.42 6.66 -12.49
N ASP A 39 -23.99 5.41 -12.63
CA ASP A 39 -23.90 4.49 -11.50
C ASP A 39 -23.00 5.12 -10.42
N PRO A 40 -23.37 4.99 -9.14
CA PRO A 40 -22.67 5.67 -8.05
C PRO A 40 -21.27 5.06 -7.87
N MET A 41 -20.26 5.75 -8.41
CA MET A 41 -18.84 5.71 -8.05
C MET A 41 -18.36 4.39 -7.42
N ASN A 42 -18.36 3.30 -8.19
CA ASN A 42 -17.65 2.10 -7.75
C ASN A 42 -16.15 2.40 -7.81
N THR A 43 -15.55 2.75 -6.67
CA THR A 43 -14.10 2.94 -6.52
C THR A 43 -13.41 1.58 -6.56
N THR A 44 -13.36 0.98 -7.75
CA THR A 44 -12.61 -0.25 -7.99
C THR A 44 -11.13 0.04 -7.77
N THR A 45 -10.60 -0.37 -6.63
CA THR A 45 -9.18 -0.34 -6.34
C THR A 45 -8.40 -1.01 -7.47
N PRO A 46 -7.38 -0.37 -8.06
CA PRO A 46 -6.65 -0.95 -9.17
C PRO A 46 -5.95 -2.25 -8.73
N PRO A 47 -5.88 -3.28 -9.59
CA PRO A 47 -5.17 -4.50 -9.27
C PRO A 47 -3.68 -4.24 -9.07
N PRO A 48 -3.00 -5.03 -8.22
CA PRO A 48 -1.60 -4.82 -7.83
C PRO A 48 -0.61 -4.96 -8.99
N ARG A 49 0.64 -4.56 -8.75
CA ARG A 49 1.77 -4.73 -9.67
C ARG A 49 2.79 -5.67 -9.05
N ALA A 50 3.33 -6.58 -9.85
CA ALA A 50 4.31 -7.57 -9.43
C ALA A 50 5.69 -7.38 -10.07
N LEU A 51 6.74 -7.65 -9.29
CA LEU A 51 8.09 -7.92 -9.78
C LEU A 51 8.48 -9.34 -9.35
N LEU A 52 8.78 -10.21 -10.30
CA LEU A 52 9.29 -11.56 -10.05
C LEU A 52 10.79 -11.64 -10.39
N LEU A 53 11.60 -12.02 -9.40
CA LEU A 53 13.03 -12.31 -9.59
C LEU A 53 13.22 -13.83 -9.73
N VAL A 54 13.93 -14.23 -10.79
CA VAL A 54 14.19 -15.64 -11.15
C VAL A 54 15.66 -15.88 -11.46
N ALA A 55 16.11 -17.13 -11.43
CA ALA A 55 17.42 -17.54 -11.94
C ALA A 55 17.34 -18.91 -12.63
N PRO A 56 18.27 -19.24 -13.55
CA PRO A 56 18.36 -20.57 -14.15
C PRO A 56 18.55 -21.67 -13.09
N GLY A 57 17.97 -22.85 -13.32
CA GLY A 57 18.08 -23.99 -12.38
C GLY A 57 17.18 -23.90 -11.14
N CYS A 58 16.47 -22.79 -10.93
CA CYS A 58 15.49 -22.62 -9.87
C CYS A 58 14.26 -23.54 -10.10
N PRO A 59 13.99 -24.55 -9.24
CA PRO A 59 12.92 -25.53 -9.48
C PRO A 59 11.50 -24.98 -9.30
N HIS A 60 11.33 -23.84 -8.64
CA HIS A 60 10.03 -23.24 -8.34
C HIS A 60 9.73 -21.96 -9.14
N CYS A 61 10.69 -21.45 -9.92
CA CYS A 61 10.52 -20.18 -10.63
C CYS A 61 9.56 -20.31 -11.82
N ALA A 62 9.57 -21.44 -12.54
CA ALA A 62 8.68 -21.68 -13.67
C ALA A 62 7.20 -21.72 -13.23
N SER A 63 6.88 -22.48 -12.19
CA SER A 63 5.52 -22.60 -11.68
C SER A 63 4.98 -21.27 -11.14
N LEU A 64 5.77 -20.48 -10.41
CA LEU A 64 5.29 -19.18 -9.93
C LEU A 64 5.11 -18.17 -11.08
N LEU A 65 5.99 -18.17 -12.09
CA LEU A 65 5.83 -17.36 -13.29
C LEU A 65 4.56 -17.72 -14.08
N GLU A 66 4.24 -19.02 -14.21
CA GLU A 66 3.02 -19.48 -14.87
C GLU A 66 1.77 -18.99 -14.14
N LEU A 67 1.75 -19.04 -12.81
CA LEU A 67 0.64 -18.52 -12.00
C LEU A 67 0.48 -17.01 -12.15
N LEU A 68 1.55 -16.22 -12.01
CA LEU A 68 1.48 -14.77 -12.19
C LEU A 68 1.05 -14.39 -13.62
N CYS A 69 1.47 -15.15 -14.63
CA CYS A 69 0.98 -14.99 -16.02
C CYS A 69 -0.53 -15.26 -16.17
N GLN A 70 -1.13 -16.12 -15.34
CA GLN A 70 -2.58 -16.34 -15.34
C GLN A 70 -3.31 -15.16 -14.69
N GLU A 71 -2.81 -14.63 -13.57
CA GLU A 71 -3.39 -13.49 -12.87
C GLU A 71 -3.34 -12.19 -13.71
N VAL A 72 -2.28 -11.96 -14.50
CA VAL A 72 -2.26 -10.86 -15.49
C VAL A 72 -3.37 -11.02 -16.53
N LYS A 73 -3.57 -12.24 -17.06
CA LYS A 73 -4.61 -12.51 -18.07
C LYS A 73 -6.02 -12.43 -17.50
N GLY A 74 -6.19 -12.76 -16.22
CA GLY A 74 -7.45 -12.63 -15.49
C GLY A 74 -7.78 -11.21 -15.05
N GLY A 75 -6.82 -10.28 -15.10
CA GLY A 75 -6.98 -8.90 -14.65
C GLY A 75 -6.89 -8.70 -13.13
N SER A 76 -6.61 -9.76 -12.37
CA SER A 76 -6.30 -9.71 -10.92
C SER A 76 -4.91 -9.13 -10.62
N LEU A 77 -4.05 -9.01 -11.64
CA LEU A 77 -2.74 -8.36 -11.56
C LEU A 77 -2.58 -7.34 -12.71
N ALA A 78 -2.35 -6.06 -12.42
CA ALA A 78 -2.25 -5.00 -13.43
C ALA A 78 -0.97 -5.06 -14.27
N ARG A 79 0.11 -5.60 -13.70
CA ARG A 79 1.42 -5.69 -14.33
C ARG A 79 2.24 -6.81 -13.69
N LEU A 80 2.97 -7.54 -14.52
CA LEU A 80 4.06 -8.41 -14.10
C LEU A 80 5.35 -7.94 -14.79
N GLU A 81 6.38 -7.67 -14.00
CA GLU A 81 7.76 -7.52 -14.44
C GLU A 81 8.55 -8.77 -14.02
N VAL A 82 9.48 -9.23 -14.86
CA VAL A 82 10.27 -10.44 -14.60
C VAL A 82 11.74 -10.15 -14.89
N ALA A 83 12.60 -10.29 -13.90
CA ALA A 83 14.04 -10.09 -14.04
C ALA A 83 14.79 -11.40 -13.74
N ASN A 84 15.67 -11.80 -14.65
CA ASN A 84 16.58 -12.93 -14.44
C ASN A 84 17.86 -12.43 -13.76
N ILE A 85 18.01 -12.70 -12.47
CA ILE A 85 19.09 -12.14 -11.65
C ILE A 85 20.48 -12.72 -11.96
N ALA A 86 20.54 -13.79 -12.76
CA ALA A 86 21.81 -14.30 -13.30
C ALA A 86 22.29 -13.53 -14.55
N SER A 87 21.42 -12.73 -15.17
CA SER A 87 21.73 -11.90 -16.35
C SER A 87 21.68 -10.40 -16.01
N ASP A 88 20.75 -9.99 -15.16
CA ASP A 88 20.68 -8.65 -14.56
C ASP A 88 20.58 -8.76 -13.03
N PRO A 89 21.72 -8.76 -12.31
CA PRO A 89 21.75 -8.91 -10.85
C PRO A 89 21.32 -7.65 -10.08
N GLU A 90 21.09 -6.53 -10.75
CA GLU A 90 20.92 -5.23 -10.10
C GLU A 90 19.61 -5.13 -9.28
N PRO A 91 18.43 -5.56 -9.78
CA PRO A 91 17.20 -5.58 -9.00
C PRO A 91 17.31 -6.39 -7.70
N ALA A 92 18.07 -7.49 -7.72
CA ALA A 92 18.33 -8.34 -6.55
C ALA A 92 19.24 -7.65 -5.53
N ARG A 93 20.31 -6.97 -5.99
CA ARG A 93 21.25 -6.26 -5.12
C ARG A 93 20.59 -5.10 -4.38
N GLN A 94 19.79 -4.30 -5.08
CA GLN A 94 19.07 -3.16 -4.49
C GLN A 94 18.13 -3.58 -3.35
N ARG A 95 17.58 -4.80 -3.43
CA ARG A 95 16.61 -5.35 -2.47
C ARG A 95 17.23 -6.33 -1.47
N GLY A 96 18.54 -6.54 -1.51
CA GLY A 96 19.24 -7.50 -0.63
C GLY A 96 18.82 -8.97 -0.83
N VAL A 97 18.24 -9.32 -1.99
CA VAL A 97 17.63 -10.63 -2.27
C VAL A 97 18.71 -11.72 -2.35
N ARG A 98 18.52 -12.81 -1.61
CA ARG A 98 19.50 -13.91 -1.47
C ARG A 98 19.06 -15.24 -2.11
N SER A 99 17.79 -15.35 -2.48
CA SER A 99 17.15 -16.58 -2.94
C SER A 99 16.12 -16.26 -4.02
N VAL A 100 15.79 -17.27 -4.84
CA VAL A 100 14.73 -17.19 -5.85
C VAL A 100 13.87 -18.47 -5.79
N PRO A 101 12.57 -18.42 -6.15
CA PRO A 101 11.86 -17.23 -6.61
C PRO A 101 11.63 -16.22 -5.49
N TRP A 102 11.64 -14.94 -5.86
CA TRP A 102 11.32 -13.82 -4.97
C TRP A 102 10.32 -12.93 -5.68
N LEU A 103 9.27 -12.51 -4.98
CA LEU A 103 8.16 -11.75 -5.54
C LEU A 103 7.91 -10.48 -4.72
N GLU A 104 7.78 -9.36 -5.40
CA GLU A 104 7.21 -8.13 -4.87
C GLU A 104 5.74 -8.01 -5.31
N LEU A 105 4.82 -7.62 -4.44
CA LEU A 105 3.47 -7.15 -4.78
C LEU A 105 3.24 -5.76 -4.15
N ASP A 106 3.23 -4.71 -4.97
CA ASP A 106 3.12 -3.30 -4.50
C ASP A 106 4.09 -2.96 -3.33
N GLY A 107 5.35 -3.40 -3.40
CA GLY A 107 6.36 -3.22 -2.36
C GLY A 107 6.35 -4.28 -1.23
N LEU A 108 5.40 -5.21 -1.21
CA LEU A 108 5.37 -6.31 -0.24
C LEU A 108 6.20 -7.50 -0.74
N ALA A 109 7.23 -7.88 0.00
CA ALA A 109 8.16 -8.94 -0.38
C ALA A 109 7.69 -10.35 0.05
N PHE A 110 7.83 -11.32 -0.85
CA PHE A 110 7.52 -12.74 -0.62
C PHE A 110 8.70 -13.60 -1.08
N GLU A 111 9.20 -14.45 -0.18
CA GLU A 111 10.33 -15.35 -0.43
C GLU A 111 9.86 -16.78 -0.66
N GLY A 112 10.40 -17.45 -1.67
CA GLY A 112 10.16 -18.86 -1.94
C GLY A 112 8.88 -19.15 -2.74
N SER A 113 8.45 -20.41 -2.72
CA SER A 113 7.28 -20.87 -3.48
C SER A 113 5.97 -20.46 -2.80
N MET A 114 5.01 -20.01 -3.60
CA MET A 114 3.65 -19.69 -3.16
C MET A 114 2.63 -20.55 -3.91
N THR A 115 1.55 -20.96 -3.23
CA THR A 115 0.50 -21.79 -3.84
C THR A 115 -0.47 -20.95 -4.70
N PRO A 116 -1.20 -21.55 -5.66
CA PRO A 116 -2.22 -20.85 -6.44
C PRO A 116 -3.39 -20.33 -5.58
N GLY A 117 -3.64 -20.93 -4.42
CA GLY A 117 -4.66 -20.46 -3.47
C GLY A 117 -4.16 -19.23 -2.71
N GLU A 118 -2.96 -19.32 -2.15
CA GLU A 118 -2.32 -18.23 -1.40
C GLU A 118 -2.09 -16.98 -2.26
N LEU A 119 -1.62 -17.12 -3.51
CA LEU A 119 -1.45 -15.98 -4.41
C LEU A 119 -2.78 -15.25 -4.64
N ARG A 120 -3.86 -15.99 -4.96
CA ARG A 120 -5.18 -15.39 -5.16
C ARG A 120 -5.75 -14.79 -3.87
N GLU A 121 -5.45 -15.36 -2.71
CA GLU A 121 -5.80 -14.78 -1.41
C GLU A 121 -5.12 -13.40 -1.25
N TRP A 122 -3.80 -13.30 -1.47
CA TRP A 122 -3.06 -12.02 -1.42
C TRP A 122 -3.56 -10.97 -2.42
N LEU A 123 -3.87 -11.40 -3.65
CA LEU A 123 -4.42 -10.51 -4.68
C LEU A 123 -5.84 -10.05 -4.35
N SER A 124 -6.62 -10.83 -3.60
CA SER A 124 -8.01 -10.50 -3.25
C SER A 124 -8.14 -9.39 -2.20
N PHE A 125 -7.13 -9.16 -1.37
CA PHE A 125 -7.16 -8.08 -0.37
C PHE A 125 -6.93 -6.70 -1.00
N PRO A 126 -7.64 -5.65 -0.54
CA PRO A 126 -7.26 -4.26 -0.83
C PRO A 126 -5.88 -3.93 -0.21
N PRO A 127 -5.16 -2.92 -0.71
CA PRO A 127 -3.77 -2.62 -0.34
C PRO A 127 -3.51 -2.52 1.17
N GLU A 128 -4.41 -1.87 1.90
CA GLU A 128 -4.30 -1.62 3.34
C GLU A 128 -4.41 -2.93 4.14
N ALA A 129 -5.45 -3.73 3.86
CA ALA A 129 -5.64 -5.04 4.49
C ALA A 129 -4.56 -6.05 4.07
N ARG A 130 -4.05 -5.94 2.83
CA ARG A 130 -2.92 -6.75 2.35
C ARG A 130 -1.65 -6.44 3.14
N LEU A 131 -1.38 -5.15 3.39
CA LEU A 131 -0.24 -4.69 4.19
C LEU A 131 -0.35 -5.15 5.64
N GLU A 132 -1.47 -4.88 6.33
CA GLU A 132 -1.68 -5.32 7.71
C GLU A 132 -1.45 -6.83 7.86
N ARG A 133 -2.08 -7.63 6.98
CA ARG A 133 -1.96 -9.09 7.00
C ARG A 133 -0.56 -9.60 6.65
N TRP A 134 0.16 -8.90 5.77
CA TRP A 134 1.56 -9.23 5.45
C TRP A 134 2.48 -8.99 6.65
N MET A 135 2.27 -7.89 7.39
CA MET A 135 3.00 -7.60 8.63
C MET A 135 2.63 -8.60 9.73
N GLU A 136 1.34 -8.86 9.97
CA GLU A 136 0.88 -9.83 10.97
C GLU A 136 1.51 -11.22 10.73
N LYS A 137 1.46 -11.69 9.47
CA LYS A 137 2.13 -12.93 9.06
C LYS A 137 3.65 -12.84 9.24
N GLY A 138 4.27 -11.72 8.89
CA GLY A 138 5.71 -11.48 9.02
C GLY A 138 6.21 -11.56 10.46
N LEU A 139 5.55 -10.87 11.39
CA LEU A 139 5.89 -10.90 12.81
C LEU A 139 5.68 -12.29 13.41
N LYS A 140 4.56 -12.95 13.06
CA LYS A 140 4.24 -14.32 13.49
C LYS A 140 5.27 -15.37 13.01
N GLU A 141 5.83 -15.18 11.82
CA GLU A 141 6.82 -16.07 11.20
C GLU A 141 8.29 -15.69 11.51
N GLY A 142 8.52 -14.65 12.31
CA GLY A 142 9.87 -14.18 12.65
C GLY A 142 10.58 -13.40 11.52
N ARG A 143 9.86 -12.96 10.48
CA ARG A 143 10.37 -12.13 9.37
C ARG A 143 10.47 -10.64 9.75
N MET A 144 10.77 -10.33 11.01
CA MET A 144 10.79 -8.97 11.59
C MET A 144 11.59 -7.97 10.74
N ARG A 145 12.80 -8.36 10.28
CA ARG A 145 13.67 -7.55 9.41
C ARG A 145 13.04 -7.07 8.11
N GLN A 146 12.10 -7.83 7.53
CA GLN A 146 11.37 -7.39 6.34
C GLN A 146 10.39 -6.26 6.72
N VAL A 147 9.72 -6.37 7.88
CA VAL A 147 8.80 -5.35 8.40
C VAL A 147 9.57 -4.09 8.82
N GLU A 148 10.70 -4.23 9.52
CA GLU A 148 11.62 -3.12 9.84
C GLU A 148 12.08 -2.35 8.59
N THR A 149 12.42 -3.08 7.52
CA THR A 149 12.85 -2.47 6.25
C THR A 149 11.70 -1.69 5.61
N LEU A 150 10.50 -2.28 5.58
CA LEU A 150 9.30 -1.62 5.05
C LEU A 150 8.90 -0.38 5.87
N VAL A 151 9.07 -0.41 7.20
CA VAL A 151 8.87 0.74 8.10
C VAL A 151 9.90 1.85 7.85
N ARG A 152 11.16 1.48 7.63
CA ARG A 152 12.24 2.44 7.33
C ARG A 152 12.02 3.15 5.98
N GLU A 153 11.49 2.43 5.00
CA GLU A 153 11.12 2.97 3.69
C GLU A 153 9.81 3.78 3.72
N ARG A 154 8.88 3.42 4.61
CA ARG A 154 7.54 4.02 4.72
C ARG A 154 7.12 4.23 6.19
N PRO A 155 7.65 5.26 6.88
CA PRO A 155 7.37 5.48 8.30
C PRO A 155 5.89 5.70 8.63
N GLU A 156 5.06 6.05 7.64
CA GLU A 156 3.61 6.18 7.77
C GLU A 156 2.90 4.87 8.19
N ILE A 157 3.53 3.69 7.99
CA ILE A 157 2.91 2.41 8.35
C ILE A 157 3.04 2.06 9.83
N LEU A 158 3.75 2.86 10.62
CA LEU A 158 3.88 2.66 12.08
C LEU A 158 2.52 2.69 12.80
N ASP A 159 1.54 3.46 12.30
CA ASP A 159 0.18 3.50 12.85
C ASP A 159 -0.53 2.13 12.78
N LEU A 160 -0.26 1.35 11.72
CA LEU A 160 -0.78 -0.01 11.59
C LEU A 160 -0.16 -0.97 12.62
N LEU A 161 1.10 -0.75 13.05
CA LEU A 161 1.69 -1.53 14.14
C LEU A 161 1.03 -1.20 15.49
N LEU A 162 0.61 0.04 15.72
CA LEU A 162 -0.19 0.39 16.90
C LEU A 162 -1.54 -0.35 16.90
N GLY A 163 -2.19 -0.44 15.74
CA GLY A 163 -3.41 -1.24 15.57
C GLY A 163 -3.22 -2.74 15.88
N LEU A 164 -2.01 -3.29 15.72
CA LEU A 164 -1.70 -4.67 16.14
C LEU A 164 -1.54 -4.80 17.67
N LEU A 165 -1.14 -3.75 18.39
CA LEU A 165 -1.05 -3.75 19.86
C LEU A 165 -2.43 -3.70 20.51
N GLU A 166 -3.39 -3.01 19.89
CA GLU A 166 -4.78 -2.89 20.35
C GLU A 166 -5.60 -4.19 20.24
N ARG A 167 -5.10 -5.20 19.51
CA ARG A 167 -5.78 -6.50 19.28
C ARG A 167 -5.45 -7.48 20.43
N GLU A 168 -6.33 -7.58 21.43
CA GLU A 168 -6.11 -8.44 22.62
C GLU A 168 -5.87 -9.92 22.29
N GLU A 169 -6.47 -10.44 21.21
CA GLU A 169 -6.29 -11.83 20.76
C GLU A 169 -5.06 -12.05 19.86
N ALA A 170 -4.24 -11.02 19.62
CA ALA A 170 -3.00 -11.15 18.86
C ALA A 170 -2.04 -12.12 19.55
N ALA A 171 -1.34 -12.95 18.76
CA ALA A 171 -0.32 -13.84 19.31
C ALA A 171 0.81 -13.03 19.96
N VAL A 172 1.35 -13.51 21.07
CA VAL A 172 2.43 -12.83 21.83
C VAL A 172 3.63 -12.47 20.93
N SER A 173 3.97 -13.31 19.94
CA SER A 173 5.03 -13.02 18.97
C SER A 173 4.73 -11.83 18.04
N ILE A 174 3.45 -11.58 17.71
CA ILE A 174 3.03 -10.41 16.94
C ILE A 174 3.19 -9.15 17.77
N ARG A 175 2.69 -9.15 19.02
CA ARG A 175 2.79 -8.00 19.94
C ARG A 175 4.25 -7.64 20.25
N LEU A 176 5.07 -8.62 20.64
CA LEU A 176 6.51 -8.41 20.89
C LEU A 176 7.25 -7.93 19.64
N GLY A 177 6.90 -8.45 18.46
CA GLY A 177 7.50 -8.02 17.20
C GLY A 177 7.09 -6.61 16.77
N ALA A 178 5.84 -6.20 17.05
CA ALA A 178 5.40 -4.84 16.82
C ALA A 178 6.10 -3.85 17.77
N MET A 179 6.20 -4.19 19.06
CA MET A 179 6.92 -3.39 20.06
C MET A 179 8.37 -3.15 19.68
N ALA A 180 9.13 -4.21 19.36
CA ALA A 180 10.55 -4.08 18.98
C ALA A 180 10.77 -3.14 17.77
N ILE A 181 9.85 -3.13 16.80
CA ILE A 181 9.93 -2.23 15.63
C ILE A 181 9.55 -0.79 16.00
N LEU A 182 8.57 -0.60 16.89
CA LEU A 182 8.16 0.72 17.38
C LEU A 182 9.25 1.36 18.27
N GLU A 183 9.94 0.56 19.08
CA GLU A 183 11.12 0.94 19.87
C GLU A 183 12.29 1.42 18.98
N GLU A 184 12.67 0.62 17.98
CA GLU A 184 13.70 1.01 16.99
C GLU A 184 13.30 2.29 16.23
N ALA A 185 12.01 2.45 15.91
CA ALA A 185 11.49 3.65 15.24
C ALA A 185 11.48 4.92 16.13
N ALA A 186 11.57 4.78 17.44
CA ALA A 186 11.65 5.91 18.37
C ALA A 186 12.92 6.74 18.15
N GLY A 187 14.07 6.07 17.99
CA GLY A 187 15.37 6.71 17.72
C GLY A 187 15.43 7.49 16.39
N GLY A 188 14.50 7.22 15.46
CA GLY A 188 14.38 7.93 14.18
C GLY A 188 13.44 9.14 14.21
N GLY A 189 12.78 9.45 15.33
CA GLY A 189 11.80 10.55 15.43
C GLY A 189 10.53 10.35 14.59
N ALA A 190 10.29 9.15 14.07
CA ALA A 190 9.04 8.80 13.39
C ALA A 190 7.89 8.59 14.39
N LEU A 191 8.20 7.98 15.54
CA LEU A 191 7.24 7.67 16.60
C LEU A 191 6.62 8.93 17.25
N SER A 192 7.34 10.05 17.31
CA SER A 192 6.81 11.30 17.89
C SER A 192 5.59 11.85 17.15
N ARG A 193 5.45 11.53 15.84
CA ARG A 193 4.25 11.88 15.05
C ARG A 193 3.00 11.13 15.50
N LEU A 194 3.17 10.03 16.24
CA LEU A 194 2.10 9.17 16.73
C LEU A 194 1.71 9.45 18.19
N VAL A 195 2.31 10.46 18.85
CA VAL A 195 1.95 10.87 20.23
C VAL A 195 0.44 10.99 20.45
N PRO A 196 -0.37 11.62 19.57
CA PRO A 196 -1.82 11.68 19.76
C PRO A 196 -2.52 10.30 19.70
N ARG A 197 -2.03 9.37 18.85
CA ARG A 197 -2.56 8.00 18.77
C ARG A 197 -2.16 7.19 20.00
N LEU A 198 -0.88 7.24 20.37
CA LEU A 198 -0.35 6.59 21.57
C LEU A 198 -1.06 7.07 22.84
N GLY A 199 -1.29 8.38 22.99
CA GLY A 199 -2.07 8.94 24.10
C GLY A 199 -3.51 8.42 24.17
N ALA A 200 -4.17 8.32 23.01
CA ALA A 200 -5.51 7.74 22.93
C ALA A 200 -5.53 6.24 23.34
N ILE A 201 -4.51 5.47 22.95
CA ILE A 201 -4.36 4.05 23.33
C ILE A 201 -4.04 3.91 24.82
N ALA A 202 -3.08 4.68 25.35
CA ALA A 202 -2.70 4.70 26.78
C ALA A 202 -3.90 5.02 27.70
N THR A 203 -4.82 5.85 27.21
CA THR A 203 -6.02 6.24 27.95
C THR A 203 -7.16 5.22 27.81
N ASN A 204 -7.43 4.71 26.60
CA ASN A 204 -8.69 4.02 26.27
C ASN A 204 -8.55 2.56 25.78
N GLY A 205 -7.33 2.05 25.59
CA GLY A 205 -7.08 0.70 25.06
C GLY A 205 -7.32 -0.42 26.08
N GLY A 206 -7.13 -1.67 25.66
CA GLY A 206 -7.06 -2.82 26.57
C GLY A 206 -5.84 -2.75 27.49
N THR A 207 -5.89 -3.38 28.68
CA THR A 207 -4.86 -3.28 29.74
C THR A 207 -3.43 -3.41 29.22
N ALA A 208 -3.20 -4.38 28.34
CA ALA A 208 -1.94 -4.63 27.67
C ALA A 208 -1.49 -3.47 26.76
N ALA A 209 -2.36 -3.06 25.83
CA ALA A 209 -2.08 -1.97 24.88
C ALA A 209 -1.85 -0.63 25.58
N ARG A 210 -2.50 -0.39 26.72
CA ARG A 210 -2.30 0.83 27.52
C ARG A 210 -0.89 0.92 28.10
N VAL A 211 -0.38 -0.19 28.64
CA VAL A 211 1.00 -0.29 29.17
C VAL A 211 2.01 -0.06 28.05
N ASP A 212 1.85 -0.76 26.92
CA ASP A 212 2.71 -0.60 25.74
C ASP A 212 2.73 0.85 25.22
N ALA A 213 1.57 1.47 25.06
CA ALA A 213 1.46 2.83 24.56
C ALA A 213 2.03 3.87 25.55
N CYS A 214 1.89 3.64 26.86
CA CYS A 214 2.50 4.48 27.90
C CYS A 214 4.04 4.40 27.86
N TYR A 215 4.59 3.20 27.70
CA TYR A 215 6.04 3.01 27.51
C TYR A 215 6.53 3.70 26.24
N LEU A 216 5.86 3.48 25.11
CA LEU A 216 6.21 4.09 23.81
C LEU A 216 6.11 5.64 23.84
N LEU A 217 5.16 6.22 24.59
CA LEU A 217 5.09 7.67 24.82
C LEU A 217 6.37 8.21 25.44
N GLY A 218 6.95 7.52 26.43
CA GLY A 218 8.24 7.88 27.01
C GLY A 218 9.39 7.87 25.99
N LEU A 219 9.43 6.85 25.13
CA LEU A 219 10.43 6.73 24.08
C LEU A 219 10.32 7.79 22.96
N THR A 220 9.18 8.49 22.82
CA THR A 220 9.03 9.51 21.76
C THR A 220 9.96 10.71 21.93
N GLY A 221 10.46 10.98 23.15
CA GLY A 221 11.22 12.20 23.46
C GLY A 221 10.42 13.50 23.28
N ALA A 222 9.10 13.43 23.10
CA ALA A 222 8.24 14.56 22.80
C ALA A 222 7.58 15.10 24.08
N GLU A 223 7.73 16.40 24.36
CA GLU A 223 7.05 17.05 25.50
C GLU A 223 5.52 16.99 25.37
N GLU A 224 4.99 16.88 24.15
CA GLU A 224 3.57 16.63 23.87
C GLU A 224 3.05 15.30 24.45
N ALA A 225 3.93 14.35 24.79
CA ALA A 225 3.56 13.11 25.46
C ALA A 225 3.30 13.28 26.97
N ARG A 226 3.87 14.32 27.60
CA ARG A 226 3.81 14.54 29.07
C ARG A 226 2.39 14.52 29.65
N PRO A 227 1.38 15.23 29.08
CA PRO A 227 0.03 15.24 29.67
C PRO A 227 -0.65 13.87 29.66
N TRP A 228 -0.33 13.03 28.68
CA TRP A 228 -0.85 11.65 28.59
C TRP A 228 -0.24 10.78 29.68
N LEU A 229 1.08 10.84 29.86
CA LEU A 229 1.78 10.10 30.90
C LEU A 229 1.37 10.54 32.32
N GLU A 230 1.21 11.84 32.54
CA GLU A 230 0.71 12.38 33.81
C GLU A 230 -0.70 11.86 34.14
N SER A 231 -1.56 11.67 33.13
CA SER A 231 -2.88 11.05 33.33
C SER A 231 -2.81 9.58 33.77
N CYS A 232 -1.81 8.84 33.29
CA CYS A 232 -1.59 7.42 33.63
C CYS A 232 -1.08 7.23 35.08
N LEU A 233 -0.51 8.25 35.73
CA LEU A 233 -0.06 8.16 37.13
C LEU A 233 -1.18 7.88 38.13
N GLY A 234 -2.42 8.23 37.79
CA GLY A 234 -3.62 8.01 38.61
C GLY A 234 -4.40 6.74 38.29
N ASP A 235 -3.94 5.91 37.33
CA ASP A 235 -4.72 4.78 36.83
C ASP A 235 -4.95 3.67 37.87
N GLU A 236 -5.99 2.85 37.69
CA GLU A 236 -6.24 1.69 38.55
C GLU A 236 -5.16 0.59 38.42
N ASN A 237 -4.59 0.38 37.23
CA ASN A 237 -3.54 -0.62 37.01
C ASN A 237 -2.19 -0.18 37.63
N PRO A 238 -1.64 -0.90 38.62
CA PRO A 238 -0.34 -0.57 39.22
C PRO A 238 0.83 -0.55 38.23
N GLU A 239 0.83 -1.47 37.26
CA GLU A 239 1.87 -1.58 36.22
C GLU A 239 1.88 -0.34 35.32
N LEU A 240 0.70 0.13 34.90
CA LEU A 240 0.58 1.35 34.10
C LEU A 240 1.03 2.60 34.87
N ARG A 241 0.74 2.69 36.18
CA ARG A 241 1.24 3.78 37.03
C ARG A 241 2.77 3.74 37.21
N GLU A 242 3.38 2.57 37.11
CA GLU A 242 4.83 2.38 37.22
C GLU A 242 5.53 2.81 35.93
N VAL A 243 5.11 2.25 34.79
CA VAL A 243 5.57 2.62 33.45
C VAL A 243 5.40 4.12 33.18
N ALA A 244 4.31 4.74 33.65
CA ALA A 244 4.09 6.18 33.52
C ALA A 244 5.16 7.03 34.25
N ARG A 245 5.68 6.57 35.40
CA ARG A 245 6.76 7.27 36.12
C ARG A 245 8.08 7.14 35.39
N GLU A 246 8.41 5.94 34.92
CA GLU A 246 9.63 5.67 34.15
C GLU A 246 9.65 6.44 32.83
N ALA A 247 8.52 6.48 32.12
CA ALA A 247 8.36 7.25 30.89
C ALA A 247 8.53 8.77 31.13
N LEU A 248 8.02 9.31 32.25
CA LEU A 248 8.21 10.72 32.61
C LEU A 248 9.65 11.06 32.99
N ALA A 249 10.36 10.17 33.67
CA ALA A 249 11.78 10.33 33.97
C ALA A 249 12.62 10.31 32.67
N THR A 250 12.31 9.37 31.77
CA THR A 250 12.93 9.24 30.45
C THR A 250 12.74 10.52 29.60
N LEU A 251 11.52 11.08 29.54
CA LEU A 251 11.28 12.37 28.87
C LEU A 251 12.02 13.54 29.52
N GLY A 252 12.19 13.51 30.85
CA GLY A 252 12.96 14.53 31.59
C GLY A 252 14.46 14.50 31.33
N GLY A 253 14.96 13.50 30.59
CA GLY A 253 16.39 13.30 30.35
C GLY A 253 17.14 12.71 31.54
N GLU A 254 16.44 12.15 32.53
CA GLU A 254 17.06 11.34 33.58
C GLU A 254 17.28 9.91 33.02
N PRO A 255 18.53 9.45 32.87
CA PRO A 255 18.78 8.10 32.38
C PRO A 255 18.39 7.08 33.45
N SER A 256 17.65 6.05 33.05
CA SER A 256 17.47 4.84 33.86
C SER A 256 18.82 4.18 34.12
N GLU A 257 19.16 3.93 35.39
CA GLU A 257 20.40 3.24 35.81
C GLU A 257 20.41 1.74 35.48
#